data_AF-A0A0J8TWX1-F1
#
_entry.id   AF-A0A0J8TWX1-F1
#
_cell.length_a   1.000
_cell.length_b   1.000
_cell.length_c   1.000
_cell.angle_alpha   90.00
_cell.angle_beta   90.00
_cell.angle_gamma   90.00
#
_symmetry.space_group_name_H-M   'P 1'
#
loop_
_entity.id
_entity.type
_entity.pdbx_description
1 polymer ?
#
loop_
_entity_poly.entity_id
_entity_poly.type
_entity_poly.pdbx_seq_one_letter_code
_entity_poly.pdbx_strand_id
1 'polypeptide(L)' 'MSPKAILRHVRVETPRTNHERHCAAHLRGKNAHFILAGDTHLVVVENDKQFRYCLPAAAEVLDLAAHQLSELRRQLGL' A
#
# COMPACT_ATOMS: atom_id res chain seq x y z
N MET A 1 -3.56 8.52 28.35
CA MET A 1 -3.20 7.33 27.56
C MET A 1 -3.14 7.78 26.10
N SER A 2 -1.96 7.75 25.47
CA SER A 2 -1.84 8.19 24.07
C SER A 2 -2.48 7.15 23.15
N PRO A 3 -3.14 7.56 22.06
CA PRO A 3 -3.61 6.62 21.05
C PRO A 3 -2.45 5.76 20.55
N LYS A 4 -2.66 4.44 20.42
CA LYS A 4 -1.67 3.56 19.80
C LYS A 4 -1.57 3.89 18.30
N ALA A 5 -0.39 3.75 17.72
CA ALA A 5 -0.21 3.91 16.28
C ALA A 5 -1.13 2.96 15.49
N ILE A 6 -1.94 3.55 14.60
CA ILE A 6 -2.99 2.85 13.83
C ILE A 6 -2.40 2.19 12.58
N LEU A 7 -1.37 2.77 11.96
CA LEU A 7 -0.78 2.30 10.70
C LEU A 7 0.19 1.11 10.90
N ARG A 8 -0.24 0.07 11.62
CA ARG A 8 0.56 -1.16 11.81
C ARG A 8 0.63 -2.03 10.55
N HIS A 9 -0.37 -1.89 9.70
CA HIS A 9 -0.59 -2.72 8.53
C HIS A 9 -0.07 -2.07 7.24
N VAL A 10 0.44 -0.84 7.29
CA VAL A 10 0.91 -0.11 6.11
C VAL A 10 2.34 0.35 6.36
N ARG A 11 3.25 0.03 5.45
CA ARG A 11 4.65 0.45 5.52
C ARG A 11 5.24 0.65 4.13
N VAL A 12 6.37 1.34 4.07
CA VAL A 12 7.17 1.51 2.85
C VAL A 12 8.38 0.58 2.94
N GLU A 13 8.68 -0.11 1.85
CA GLU A 13 9.88 -0.94 1.72
C GLU A 13 10.65 -0.57 0.45
N THR A 14 11.96 -0.78 0.49
CA THR A 14 12.86 -0.73 -0.68
C THR A 14 13.68 -2.03 -0.66
N PRO A 15 13.43 -3.00 -1.57
CA PRO A 15 14.12 -4.28 -1.56
C PRO A 15 15.61 -4.07 -1.80
N ARG A 16 16.44 -4.77 -1.02
CA ARG A 16 17.89 -4.82 -1.21
C ARG A 16 18.35 -5.96 -2.13
N THR A 17 17.45 -6.87 -2.44
CA THR A 17 17.71 -8.06 -3.27
C THR A 17 16.83 -8.04 -4.51
N ASN A 18 17.32 -8.60 -5.61
CA ASN A 18 16.60 -8.69 -6.89
C ASN A 18 15.53 -9.80 -6.91
N HIS A 19 14.98 -10.18 -5.75
CA HIS A 19 13.86 -11.12 -5.73
C HIS A 19 12.62 -10.43 -6.28
N GLU A 20 12.10 -10.98 -7.38
CA GLU A 20 10.92 -10.47 -8.06
C GLU A 20 9.71 -10.46 -7.10
N ARG A 21 9.07 -9.29 -7.00
CA ARG A 21 7.85 -9.11 -6.21
C ARG A 21 6.76 -8.62 -7.14
N HIS A 22 5.62 -9.29 -7.18
CA HIS A 22 4.51 -8.81 -8.00
C HIS A 22 3.85 -7.57 -7.38
N CYS A 23 3.54 -6.58 -8.23
CA CYS A 23 2.65 -5.49 -7.86
C CYS A 23 1.20 -6.02 -7.83
N ALA A 24 0.53 -5.88 -6.69
CA ALA A 24 -0.84 -6.35 -6.47
C ALA A 24 -1.88 -5.66 -7.37
N ALA A 25 -1.65 -4.39 -7.75
CA ALA A 25 -2.50 -3.68 -8.70
C ALA A 25 -2.27 -4.10 -10.17
N HIS A 26 -1.13 -4.72 -10.47
CA HIS A 26 -0.65 -4.96 -11.83
C HIS A 26 -0.21 -6.41 -12.01
N LEU A 27 -1.11 -7.34 -11.71
CA LEU A 27 -0.82 -8.78 -11.80
C LEU A 27 -0.92 -9.33 -13.23
N ARG A 28 -1.72 -8.70 -14.10
CA ARG A 28 -2.06 -9.21 -15.44
C ARG A 28 -2.25 -8.07 -16.43
N GLY A 29 -2.17 -8.39 -17.72
CA GLY A 29 -2.38 -7.44 -18.81
C GLY A 29 -1.13 -6.63 -19.17
N LYS A 30 -1.31 -5.57 -19.96
CA LYS A 30 -0.20 -4.79 -20.54
C LYS A 30 0.65 -4.04 -19.52
N ASN A 31 0.11 -3.78 -18.34
CA ASN A 31 0.79 -3.04 -17.27
C ASN A 31 1.41 -3.98 -16.22
N ALA A 32 1.35 -5.30 -16.43
CA ALA A 32 1.90 -6.27 -15.49
C ALA A 32 3.40 -6.10 -15.34
N HIS A 33 3.88 -6.00 -14.10
CA HIS A 33 5.30 -5.82 -13.81
C HIS A 33 5.71 -6.35 -12.44
N PHE A 34 7.02 -6.45 -12.27
CA PHE A 34 7.68 -6.78 -11.02
C PHE A 34 8.25 -5.52 -10.37
N ILE A 35 8.26 -5.54 -9.04
CA ILE A 35 9.01 -4.61 -8.18
C ILE A 35 10.36 -5.27 -7.91
N LEU A 36 11.44 -4.59 -8.27
CA LEU A 36 12.81 -5.10 -8.23
C LEU A 36 13.63 -4.42 -7.12
N ALA A 37 14.93 -4.73 -7.02
CA ALA A 37 15.78 -4.07 -6.03
C ALA A 37 15.91 -2.57 -6.31
N GLY A 38 15.92 -1.78 -5.24
CA GLY A 38 15.93 -0.32 -5.34
C GLY A 38 14.56 0.32 -5.55
N ASP A 39 13.53 -0.45 -5.94
CA ASP A 39 12.18 0.09 -6.12
C ASP A 39 11.47 0.29 -4.78
N THR A 40 11.26 1.56 -4.42
CA THR A 40 10.41 1.92 -3.28
C THR A 40 8.95 1.59 -3.58
N HIS A 41 8.32 0.85 -2.69
CA HIS A 41 6.95 0.38 -2.84
C HIS A 41 6.18 0.40 -1.52
N LEU A 42 4.86 0.46 -1.62
CA LEU A 42 3.96 0.36 -0.48
C LEU A 42 3.69 -1.11 -0.17
N VAL A 43 3.69 -1.46 1.11
CA VAL A 43 3.29 -2.77 1.60
C VAL A 43 2.08 -2.61 2.51
N VAL A 44 1.00 -3.30 2.16
CA VAL A 44 -0.22 -3.40 2.97
C VAL A 44 -0.35 -4.84 3.45
N VAL A 45 -0.58 -5.02 4.76
CA VAL A 45 -0.76 -6.32 5.40
C VAL A 45 -2.23 -6.51 5.75
N GLU A 46 -2.89 -7.45 5.09
CA GLU A 46 -4.29 -7.78 5.32
C GLU A 46 -4.43 -9.29 5.50
N ASN A 47 -5.11 -9.73 6.57
CA ASN A 47 -5.29 -11.16 6.89
C ASN A 47 -3.97 -11.96 6.86
N ASP A 48 -2.92 -11.40 7.46
CA ASP A 48 -1.54 -11.93 7.47
C ASP A 48 -0.87 -12.09 6.09
N LYS A 49 -1.49 -11.58 5.03
CA LYS A 49 -0.95 -11.56 3.67
C LYS A 49 -0.39 -10.18 3.34
N GLN A 50 0.73 -10.16 2.63
CA GLN A 50 1.38 -8.92 2.20
C GLN A 50 1.03 -8.62 0.74
N PHE A 51 0.43 -7.46 0.52
CA PHE A 51 0.17 -6.87 -0.79
C PHE A 51 1.18 -5.75 -1.04
N ARG A 52 1.79 -5.75 -2.21
CA ARG A 52 2.86 -4.81 -2.57
C ARG A 52 2.39 -3.98 -3.75
N TYR A 53 2.56 -2.66 -3.67
CA TYR A 53 2.11 -1.73 -4.71
C TYR A 53 3.29 -0.88 -5.16
N CYS A 54 3.55 -0.87 -6.47
CA CYS A 54 4.54 0.03 -7.06
C CYS A 54 4.18 1.50 -6.77
N LEU A 55 5.15 2.41 -6.94
CA LEU A 55 4.98 3.81 -6.56
C LEU A 55 3.72 4.48 -7.15
N PRO A 56 3.37 4.31 -8.45
CA PRO A 56 2.12 4.87 -8.98
C PRO A 56 0.86 4.28 -8.30
N ALA A 57 0.80 2.95 -8.15
CA ALA A 57 -0.33 2.30 -7.50
C ALA A 57 -0.41 2.63 -5.99
N ALA A 58 0.72 2.89 -5.35
CA ALA A 58 0.75 3.35 -3.96
C ALA A 58 0.06 4.71 -3.80
N ALA A 59 0.26 5.64 -4.74
CA ALA A 59 -0.44 6.93 -4.73
C ALA A 59 -1.96 6.74 -4.79
N GLU A 60 -2.44 5.92 -5.74
CA GLU A 60 -3.87 5.62 -5.89
C GLU A 60 -4.47 5.00 -4.62
N VAL A 61 -3.76 4.06 -3.99
CA VAL A 61 -4.20 3.43 -2.73
C VAL A 61 -4.29 4.44 -1.59
N LEU A 62 -3.31 5.34 -1.47
CA LEU A 62 -3.29 6.35 -0.42
C LEU A 62 -4.37 7.42 -0.63
N ASP A 63 -4.63 7.83 -1.88
CA ASP A 63 -5.69 8.77 -2.23
C ASP A 63 -7.07 8.18 -1.91
N LEU A 64 -7.29 6.91 -2.26
CA LEU A 64 -8.53 6.21 -1.91
C LEU A 64 -8.70 6.10 -0.39
N ALA A 65 -7.64 5.76 0.34
CA ALA A 65 -7.67 5.69 1.80
C ALA A 65 -7.97 7.05 2.45
N ALA A 66 -7.40 8.13 1.92
CA ALA A 66 -7.67 9.50 2.38
C ALA A 66 -9.14 9.88 2.15
N HIS A 67 -9.70 9.55 0.98
CA HIS A 67 -11.11 9.77 0.68
C HIS A 67 -12.03 8.98 1.63
N GLN A 68 -11.77 7.68 1.82
CA GLN A 68 -12.54 6.83 2.72
C GLN A 68 -12.48 7.31 4.17
N LEU A 69 -11.32 7.76 4.64
CA LEU A 69 -11.17 8.35 5.96
C LEU A 69 -11.99 9.64 6.09
N SER A 70 -11.97 10.51 5.08
CA SER A 70 -12.78 11.74 5.06
C SER A 70 -14.27 11.43 5.17
N GLU A 71 -14.76 10.46 4.40
CA GLU A 71 -16.14 10.01 4.46
C GLU A 71 -16.51 9.43 5.83
N LEU A 72 -15.64 8.62 6.43
CA LEU A 72 -15.86 8.07 7.77
C LEU A 72 -15.94 9.17 8.84
N ARG A 73 -15.06 10.17 8.76
CA ARG A 73 -15.11 11.33 9.67
C ARG A 73 -16.42 12.09 9.54
N ARG A 74 -16.87 12.33 8.30
CA ARG A 74 -18.17 12.96 8.01
C ARG A 74 -19.33 12.18 8.64
N GLN A 75 -19.33 10.85 8.54
CA GLN A 75 -20.35 9.99 9.15
C GLN A 75 -20.34 10.03 10.68
N LEU A 76 -19.18 10.24 11.30
CA LEU A 76 -19.02 10.42 12.74
C LEU A 76 -19.33 11.85 13.22
N GLY A 77 -19.57 12.79 12.30
CA GLY A 77 -19.76 14.21 12.62
C GLY A 77 -18.46 14.93 13.03
N LEU A 78 -17.30 14.46 12.54
CA LEU A 78 -15.95 14.98 12.83
C LEU A 78 -15.31 15.74 11.66
#